data_AF-A0A7Y9XKG3-F1
#
_entry.id   AF-A0A7Y9XKG3-F1
#
_cell.length_a   1.000
_cell.length_b   1.000
_cell.length_c   1.000
_cell.angle_alpha   90.00
_cell.angle_beta   90.00
_cell.angle_gamma   90.00
#
_symmetry.space_group_name_H-M   'P 1'
#
loop_
_entity.id
_entity.type
_entity.pdbx_description
1 polymer ?
#
loop_
_entity_poly.entity_id
_entity_poly.type
_entity_poly.pdbx_seq_one_letter_code
_entity_poly.pdbx_strand_id
1 'polypeptide(L)'
;MDHAAQFLTDSLPGHDVKIAKRPDGKLLVTLSRNGEAIFMKAVEPQAVIVEEGLRGLLREIQRDHKLVSGEVSWKGAGAQWVHRSLPTFTGAPINPTAAKTMWKRREANSYRSSAVSF
;
A
#
# COMPACT_ATOMS: atom_id res chain seq x y z
N MET A 1 -9.71 -10.33 -17.39
CA MET A 1 -8.34 -9.76 -17.44
C MET A 1 -8.39 -8.36 -18.02
N ASP A 2 -9.08 -8.17 -19.15
CA ASP A 2 -9.20 -6.88 -19.83
C ASP A 2 -9.74 -5.75 -18.94
N HIS A 3 -10.71 -6.04 -18.07
CA HIS A 3 -11.22 -5.06 -17.11
C HIS A 3 -10.15 -4.50 -16.15
N ALA A 4 -9.22 -5.35 -15.68
CA ALA A 4 -8.17 -4.92 -14.76
C ALA A 4 -7.10 -4.09 -15.46
N ALA A 5 -6.72 -4.48 -16.68
CA ALA A 5 -5.81 -3.70 -17.51
C ALA A 5 -6.42 -2.34 -17.83
N GLN A 6 -7.69 -2.29 -18.23
CA GLN A 6 -8.40 -1.05 -18.52
C GLN A 6 -8.46 -0.12 -17.29
N PHE A 7 -8.87 -0.64 -16.13
CA PHE A 7 -8.94 0.15 -14.90
C PHE A 7 -7.59 0.78 -14.53
N LEU A 8 -6.50 0.01 -14.67
CA LEU A 8 -5.16 0.50 -14.36
C LEU A 8 -4.70 1.56 -15.37
N THR A 9 -4.98 1.37 -16.66
CA THR A 9 -4.68 2.35 -17.71
C THR A 9 -5.46 3.65 -17.50
N ASP A 10 -6.75 3.57 -17.14
CA ASP A 10 -7.59 4.73 -16.85
C ASP A 10 -7.09 5.49 -15.59
N SER A 11 -6.60 4.75 -14.60
CA SER A 11 -6.10 5.29 -13.33
C SER A 11 -4.66 5.84 -13.43
N LEU A 12 -3.90 5.42 -14.44
CA LEU A 12 -2.49 5.75 -14.63
C LEU A 12 -2.25 6.27 -16.06
N PRO A 13 -2.79 7.46 -16.40
CA PRO A 13 -2.71 7.98 -17.75
C PRO A 13 -1.26 8.11 -18.23
N GLY A 14 -1.04 7.76 -19.50
CA GLY A 14 0.30 7.79 -20.13
C GLY A 14 1.18 6.57 -19.83
N HIS A 15 0.63 5.54 -19.17
CA HIS A 15 1.32 4.27 -18.96
C HIS A 15 0.64 3.15 -19.75
N ASP A 16 1.44 2.23 -20.28
CA ASP A 16 0.98 0.98 -20.88
C ASP A 16 1.01 -0.14 -19.84
N VAL A 17 -0.10 -0.86 -19.71
CA VAL A 17 -0.32 -1.91 -18.71
C VAL A 17 -0.41 -3.27 -19.41
N LYS A 18 0.48 -4.19 -19.04
CA LYS A 18 0.46 -5.58 -19.50
C LYS A 18 0.28 -6.53 -18.33
N ILE A 19 -0.67 -7.45 -18.45
CA ILE A 19 -0.93 -8.51 -17.47
C ILE A 19 -0.72 -9.86 -18.16
N ALA A 20 0.33 -10.57 -17.78
CA ALA A 20 0.68 -11.87 -18.34
C ALA A 20 0.55 -12.99 -17.30
N LYS A 21 0.07 -14.17 -17.71
CA LYS A 21 0.08 -15.35 -16.85
C LYS A 21 1.51 -15.87 -16.69
N ARG A 22 1.86 -16.29 -15.47
CA ARG A 22 3.12 -16.95 -15.16
C ARG A 22 2.90 -18.46 -14.96
N PRO A 23 3.92 -19.30 -15.16
CA PRO A 23 3.82 -20.75 -14.95
C PRO A 23 3.51 -21.16 -13.51
N ASP A 24 3.82 -20.30 -12.53
CA ASP A 24 3.56 -20.50 -11.10
C ASP A 24 2.11 -20.21 -10.67
N GLY A 25 1.22 -19.92 -11.63
CA GLY A 25 -0.19 -19.58 -11.38
C GLY A 25 -0.43 -18.12 -11.00
N LYS A 26 0.63 -17.31 -10.88
CA LYS A 26 0.54 -15.86 -10.62
C LYS A 26 0.37 -15.08 -11.91
N LEU A 27 0.11 -13.79 -11.76
CA LEU A 27 0.07 -12.83 -12.86
C LEU A 27 1.22 -11.86 -12.75
N LEU A 28 1.93 -11.62 -13.84
CA LEU A 28 2.91 -10.56 -13.94
C LEU A 28 2.23 -9.30 -14.43
N VAL A 29 2.17 -8.28 -13.59
CA VAL A 29 1.72 -6.94 -13.96
C VAL A 29 2.96 -6.12 -14.30
N THR A 30 2.99 -5.59 -15.52
CA THR A 30 4.05 -4.72 -16.02
C THR A 30 3.45 -3.38 -16.40
N LEU A 31 4.00 -2.30 -15.83
CA LEU A 31 3.71 -0.94 -16.20
C LEU A 31 4.91 -0.39 -16.97
N SER A 32 4.65 0.19 -18.14
CA SER A 32 5.69 0.81 -18.95
C SER A 32 5.32 2.22 -19.37
N ARG A 33 6.33 3.07 -19.55
CA ARG A 33 6.18 4.44 -20.04
C ARG A 33 7.26 4.67 -21.09
N ASN A 34 6.86 5.16 -22.27
CA ASN A 34 7.77 5.38 -23.41
C ASN A 34 8.59 4.12 -23.79
N GLY A 35 8.02 2.93 -23.63
CA GLY A 35 8.68 1.65 -23.93
C GLY A 35 9.58 1.11 -22.83
N GLU A 36 9.81 1.85 -21.74
CA GLU A 36 10.60 1.40 -20.60
C GLU A 36 9.70 0.88 -19.47
N ALA A 37 10.05 -0.28 -18.90
CA ALA A 37 9.31 -0.87 -17.79
C ALA A 37 9.67 -0.15 -16.48
N ILE A 38 8.70 0.53 -15.88
CA ILE A 38 8.90 1.32 -14.65
C ILE A 38 8.40 0.58 -13.40
N PHE A 39 7.53 -0.41 -13.57
CA PHE A 39 7.03 -1.25 -12.48
C PHE A 39 6.75 -2.66 -12.99
N MET A 40 7.17 -3.65 -12.22
CA MET A 40 6.95 -5.05 -12.54
C MET A 40 6.71 -5.84 -11.26
N LYS A 41 5.56 -6.50 -11.15
CA LYS A 41 5.21 -7.27 -9.96
C LYS A 41 4.42 -8.53 -10.28
N ALA A 42 4.79 -9.63 -9.61
CA ALA A 42 4.00 -10.83 -9.59
C ALA A 42 2.90 -10.71 -8.52
N VAL A 43 1.65 -10.90 -8.92
CA VAL A 43 0.46 -10.80 -8.05
C VAL A 43 -0.37 -12.07 -8.14
N GLU A 44 -1.06 -12.40 -7.05
CA GLU A 44 -2.05 -13.47 -7.07
C GLU A 44 -3.23 -13.06 -7.98
N PRO A 45 -3.87 -14.01 -8.70
CA PRO A 45 -4.99 -13.67 -9.59
C PRO A 45 -6.13 -12.91 -8.90
N GLN A 46 -6.40 -13.21 -7.63
CA GLN A 46 -7.41 -12.51 -6.81
C GLN A 46 -7.16 -10.99 -6.71
N ALA A 47 -5.91 -10.54 -6.81
CA ALA A 47 -5.53 -9.13 -6.74
C ALA A 47 -5.98 -8.32 -7.97
N VAL A 48 -6.33 -8.97 -9.09
CA VAL A 48 -6.87 -8.30 -10.29
C VAL A 48 -8.32 -8.65 -10.59
N ILE A 49 -8.88 -9.64 -9.88
CA ILE A 49 -10.27 -10.09 -10.06
C ILE A 49 -11.20 -9.31 -9.12
N VAL A 50 -10.79 -9.10 -7.87
CA VAL A 50 -11.60 -8.42 -6.85
C VAL A 50 -11.29 -6.93 -6.87
N GLU A 51 -12.32 -6.09 -6.82
CA GLU A 51 -12.18 -4.63 -6.87
C GLU A 51 -11.27 -4.10 -5.75
N GLU A 52 -11.43 -4.61 -4.52
CA GLU A 52 -10.57 -4.23 -3.39
C GLU A 52 -9.10 -4.59 -3.63
N GLY A 53 -8.85 -5.76 -4.22
CA GLY A 53 -7.51 -6.19 -4.63
C GLY A 53 -6.91 -5.25 -5.69
N LEU A 54 -7.72 -4.88 -6.68
CA LEU A 54 -7.30 -4.00 -7.77
C LEU A 54 -7.02 -2.57 -7.29
N ARG A 55 -7.84 -2.05 -6.37
CA ARG A 55 -7.58 -0.77 -5.67
C ARG A 55 -6.32 -0.85 -4.80
N GLY A 56 -6.08 -1.99 -4.14
CA GLY A 56 -4.86 -2.26 -3.39
C GLY A 56 -3.62 -2.21 -4.26
N LEU A 57 -3.67 -2.87 -5.42
CA LEU A 57 -2.60 -2.86 -6.42
C LEU A 57 -2.32 -1.45 -6.95
N LEU A 58 -3.36 -0.66 -7.26
CA LEU A 58 -3.20 0.73 -7.69
C LEU A 58 -2.49 1.59 -6.64
N ARG A 59 -2.90 1.48 -5.36
CA ARG A 59 -2.26 2.22 -4.26
C ARG A 59 -0.80 1.83 -4.06
N GLU A 60 -0.47 0.57 -4.30
CA GLU A 60 0.90 0.09 -4.27
C GLU A 60 1.74 0.68 -5.40
N ILE A 61 1.24 0.63 -6.64
CA ILE A 61 1.93 1.24 -7.79
C ILE A 61 2.19 2.74 -7.56
N GLN A 62 1.17 3.48 -7.09
CA GLN A 62 1.31 4.90 -6.78
C GLN A 62 2.34 5.17 -5.67
N ARG A 63 2.41 4.30 -4.66
CA ARG A 63 3.38 4.41 -3.58
C ARG A 63 4.79 4.17 -4.09
N ASP A 64 5.00 3.11 -4.86
CA ASP A 64 6.32 2.78 -5.40
C ASP A 64 6.83 3.89 -6.32
N HIS A 65 5.94 4.45 -7.17
CA HIS A 65 6.28 5.62 -7.97
C HIS A 65 6.72 6.81 -7.11
N LYS A 66 5.99 7.12 -6.03
CA LYS A 66 6.34 8.20 -5.11
C LYS A 66 7.64 7.96 -4.34
N LEU A 67 7.95 6.69 -4.04
CA LEU A 67 9.22 6.32 -3.41
C LEU A 67 10.38 6.52 -4.38
N VAL A 68 10.22 6.09 -5.64
CA VAL A 68 11.25 6.24 -6.69
C VAL A 68 11.45 7.70 -7.06
N SER A 69 10.38 8.50 -7.15
CA SER A 69 10.48 9.94 -7.47
C SER A 69 11.04 10.79 -6.33
N GLY A 70 11.20 10.22 -5.13
CA GLY A 70 11.65 10.94 -3.94
C GLY A 70 10.60 11.86 -3.31
N GLU A 71 9.38 11.92 -3.85
CA GLU A 71 8.23 12.61 -3.24
C GLU A 71 7.91 12.03 -1.86
N VAL A 72 8.10 10.72 -1.70
CA VAL A 72 8.09 10.04 -0.40
C VAL A 72 9.54 9.76 -0.02
N SER A 73 10.15 10.71 0.67
CA SER A 73 11.47 10.51 1.25
C SER A 73 11.35 9.57 2.46
N TRP A 74 12.11 8.48 2.46
CA TRP A 74 12.28 7.58 3.62
C TRP A 74 12.94 8.28 4.83
N LYS A 75 13.33 9.55 4.67
CA LYS A 75 14.10 10.37 5.64
C LYS A 75 13.56 11.79 5.86
N GLY A 76 12.36 12.14 5.39
CA GLY A 76 11.82 13.51 5.50
C GLY A 76 10.56 13.62 6.34
N ALA A 77 10.35 14.82 6.90
CA ALA A 77 9.29 15.18 7.86
C ALA A 77 7.84 14.98 7.37
N GLY A 78 7.63 14.56 6.11
CA GLY A 78 6.33 14.24 5.52
C GLY A 78 6.03 12.74 5.39
N ALA A 79 6.87 11.87 5.96
CA ALA A 79 6.64 10.42 5.97
C ALA A 79 5.48 10.03 6.88
N GLN A 80 4.24 10.30 6.45
CA GLN A 80 3.02 9.82 7.11
C GLN A 80 2.74 8.36 6.73
N TRP A 81 3.73 7.49 6.92
CA TRP A 81 3.51 6.07 7.12
C TRP A 81 3.35 5.88 8.62
N VAL A 82 2.09 5.89 9.09
CA VAL A 82 1.65 5.55 10.45
C VAL A 82 2.80 5.62 11.48
N HIS A 83 3.23 6.82 11.87
CA HIS A 83 4.06 6.98 13.06
C HIS A 83 3.20 6.62 14.27
N ARG A 84 2.93 5.34 14.45
CA ARG A 84 2.64 4.82 15.77
C ARG A 84 3.98 4.91 16.47
N SER A 85 4.04 5.76 17.51
CA SER A 85 5.04 5.59 18.55
C SER A 85 4.98 4.11 18.94
N LEU A 86 5.94 3.34 18.43
CA LEU A 86 6.34 2.10 19.07
C LEU A 86 6.59 2.51 20.51
N PRO A 87 6.04 1.78 21.50
CA PRO A 87 6.35 2.09 22.89
C PRO A 87 7.86 2.08 22.95
N THR A 88 8.44 3.27 23.07
CA THR A 88 9.88 3.43 23.09
C THR A 88 10.28 2.60 24.29
N PHE A 89 11.04 1.53 24.02
CA PHE A 89 11.73 0.85 25.07
C PHE A 89 12.73 1.88 25.58
N THR A 90 12.37 2.61 26.64
CA THR A 90 13.15 3.72 27.19
C THR A 90 14.35 3.23 28.00
N GLY A 91 14.67 1.92 27.94
CA GLY A 91 15.64 1.26 28.81
C GLY A 91 15.17 1.10 30.25
N ALA A 92 14.05 1.70 30.65
CA ALA A 92 13.41 1.49 31.93
C ALA A 92 12.55 0.21 31.94
N PRO A 93 12.38 -0.45 33.09
CA PRO A 93 11.47 -1.59 33.21
C PRO A 93 10.08 -1.23 32.71
N ILE A 94 9.55 -2.05 31.81
CA ILE A 94 8.22 -1.86 31.24
C ILE A 94 7.22 -1.95 32.38
N ASN A 95 6.56 -0.84 32.73
CA ASN A 95 5.48 -0.86 33.71
C ASN A 95 4.24 -1.52 33.05
N PRO A 96 3.83 -2.73 33.46
CA PRO A 96 2.79 -3.49 32.79
C PRO A 96 1.42 -2.81 32.88
N THR A 97 1.18 -2.00 33.91
CA THR A 97 -0.07 -1.24 34.06
C THR A 97 -0.15 -0.14 33.02
N ALA A 98 0.92 0.64 32.84
CA ALA A 98 0.98 1.70 31.83
C ALA A 98 0.80 1.14 30.41
N ALA A 99 1.45 0.01 30.10
CA ALA A 99 1.31 -0.67 28.81
C ALA A 99 -0.14 -1.11 28.53
N LYS A 100 -0.81 -1.73 29.52
CA LYS A 100 -2.21 -2.18 29.39
C LYS A 100 -3.18 -1.01 29.20
N THR A 101 -3.01 0.10 29.92
CA THR A 101 -3.88 1.27 29.80
C THR A 101 -3.72 1.94 28.43
N MET A 102 -2.49 2.00 27.92
CA MET A 102 -2.21 2.52 26.57
C MET A 102 -2.80 1.62 25.47
N TRP A 103 -2.79 0.30 25.63
CA TRP A 103 -3.45 -0.63 24.71
C TRP A 103 -4.97 -0.42 24.66
N LYS A 104 -5.64 -0.39 25.83
CA LYS A 104 -7.09 -0.18 25.91
C LYS A 104 -7.52 1.17 25.30
N ARG A 105 -6.72 2.22 25.51
CA ARG A 105 -6.96 3.53 24.89
C ARG A 105 -6.86 3.49 23.36
N ARG A 106 -6.01 2.60 22.81
CA ARG A 106 -5.85 2.40 21.35
C ARG A 106 -7.04 1.67 20.73
N GLU A 107 -7.54 0.61 21.36
CA GLU A 107 -8.76 -0.07 20.89
C GLU A 107 -9.93 0.93 20.81
N ALA A 108 -10.16 1.69 21.88
CA ALA A 108 -11.23 2.69 21.92
C ALA A 108 -11.11 3.79 20.83
N ASN A 109 -9.89 4.20 20.49
CA ASN A 109 -9.66 5.23 19.45
C ASN A 109 -9.72 4.67 18.01
N SER A 110 -9.36 3.40 17.82
CA SER A 110 -9.54 2.69 16.55
C SER A 110 -11.01 2.59 16.18
N TYR A 111 -11.90 2.32 17.14
CA TYR A 111 -13.36 2.29 16.92
C TYR A 111 -13.96 3.67 16.60
N ARG A 112 -13.36 4.77 17.08
CA ARG A 112 -13.82 6.14 16.74
C ARG A 112 -13.44 6.57 15.33
N SER A 113 -12.33 6.06 14.80
CA SER A 113 -11.87 6.42 13.44
C SER A 113 -12.65 5.70 12.33
N SER A 114 -13.38 4.63 12.65
CA SER A 114 -14.32 3.96 11.73
C SER A 114 -15.73 4.60 11.69
N ALA A 115 -15.99 5.61 12.54
CA ALA A 115 -17.32 6.21 12.68
C ALA A 115 -17.44 7.63 12.07
N VAL A 116 -16.41 8.13 11.39
CA VAL A 116 -16.50 9.41 10.66
C VAL A 116 -16.11 9.17 9.21
N SER A 117 -17.14 8.88 8.40
CA SER A 117 -17.14 9.04 6.95
C SER A 117 -18.54 9.49 6.58
N PHE A 118 -18.69 10.81 6.38
CA PHE A 118 -19.76 11.43 5.61
C PHE A 118 -19.08 12.31 4.56
#